data_AF-A0A7V8VPC4-F1
#
_entry.id   AF-A0A7V8VPC4-F1
#
_cell.length_a   1.000
_cell.length_b   1.000
_cell.length_c   1.000
_cell.angle_alpha   90.00
_cell.angle_beta   90.00
_cell.angle_gamma   90.00
#
_symmetry.space_group_name_H-M   'P 1'
#
loop_
_entity.id
_entity.type
_entity.pdbx_description
1 polymer ?
#
loop_
_entity_poly.entity_id
_entity_poly.type
_entity_poly.pdbx_seq_one_letter_code
_entity_poly.pdbx_strand_id
1 'polypeptide(L)' 'MDLIKIYECFCDRTRLRILHLLTQSPLCVCHFQEILDEPQVKISKHLAYLRERGLVQT' A
#
# COMPACT_ATOMS: atom_id res chain seq x y z
N MET A 1 -2.64 17.06 1.98
CA MET A 1 -1.37 16.31 1.93
C MET A 1 -0.34 17.12 1.17
N ASP A 2 0.92 17.03 1.59
CA ASP A 2 2.04 17.57 0.83
C ASP A 2 2.25 16.74 -0.45
N LEU A 3 2.37 17.41 -1.62
CA LEU A 3 2.57 16.74 -2.90
C LEU A 3 3.84 15.87 -2.90
N ILE A 4 4.91 16.32 -2.24
CA ILE A 4 6.16 15.56 -2.14
C ILE A 4 5.90 14.21 -1.46
N LYS A 5 5.15 14.21 -0.37
CA LYS A 5 4.79 12.98 0.36
C LYS A 5 3.96 12.01 -0.47
N ILE A 6 3.07 12.53 -1.33
CA ILE A 6 2.29 11.70 -2.25
C ILE A 6 3.22 11.05 -3.28
N TYR A 7 4.10 11.83 -3.91
CA TYR A 7 5.02 11.29 -4.91
C TYR A 7 5.98 10.26 -4.32
N GLU A 8 6.48 10.47 -3.09
CA GLU A 8 7.28 9.47 -2.37
C GLU A 8 6.54 8.13 -2.22
N CYS A 9 5.24 8.15 -1.93
CA CYS A 9 4.43 6.92 -1.88
C CYS A 9 4.37 6.20 -3.23
N PHE A 10 4.34 6.95 -4.34
CA PHE A 10 4.27 6.39 -5.68
C PHE A 10 5.61 5.87 -6.21
N CYS A 11 6.74 6.23 -5.59
CA CYS A 11 8.08 5.78 -6.00
C CYS A 11 8.43 4.32 -5.61
N ASP A 12 7.46 3.48 -5.27
CA ASP A 12 7.69 2.05 -4.99
C ASP A 12 6.66 1.18 -5.70
N ARG A 13 7.16 0.14 -6.38
CA ARG A 13 6.34 -0.78 -7.18
C ARG A 13 5.28 -1.50 -6.35
N THR A 14 5.62 -1.93 -5.14
CA THR A 14 4.69 -2.66 -4.26
C THR A 14 3.59 -1.72 -3.76
N ARG A 15 3.94 -0.51 -3.34
CA ARG A 15 2.96 0.52 -2.93
C ARG A 15 2.01 0.87 -4.06
N LEU A 16 2.50 1.06 -5.29
CA LEU A 16 1.63 1.31 -6.44
C LEU A 16 0.66 0.15 -6.70
N ARG A 17 1.13 -1.11 -6.62
CA ARG A 17 0.27 -2.29 -6.78
C ARG A 17 -0.79 -2.36 -5.67
N ILE A 18 -0.41 -2.11 -4.42
CA ILE A 18 -1.33 -2.04 -3.27
C ILE A 18 -2.41 -0.99 -3.52
N LEU A 19 -2.01 0.24 -3.87
CA LEU A 19 -2.94 1.34 -4.13
C LEU A 19 -3.88 1.03 -5.29
N HIS A 20 -3.37 0.44 -6.37
CA HIS A 20 -4.19 0.00 -7.49
C HIS A 20 -5.25 -1.02 -7.06
N LEU A 21 -4.87 -2.05 -6.29
CA LEU A 21 -5.83 -3.05 -5.80
C LEU A 21 -6.90 -2.42 -4.90
N LEU A 22 -6.52 -1.45 -4.05
CA LEU A 22 -7.47 -0.72 -3.20
C LEU A 22 -8.47 0.14 -3.99
N THR A 23 -8.17 0.50 -5.25
CA THR A 23 -9.16 1.17 -6.12
C THR A 23 -10.29 0.23 -6.54
N GLN A 24 -10.09 -1.08 -6.48
CA GLN A 24 -11.08 -2.08 -6.88
C GLN A 24 -11.96 -2.49 -5.69
N SER A 25 -11.34 -2.74 -4.53
CA SER A 25 -12.06 -3.07 -3.29
C SER A 25 -11.18 -2.90 -2.04
N PRO A 26 -11.77 -2.72 -0.85
CA PRO A 26 -11.06 -2.91 0.41
C PRO A 26 -10.50 -4.34 0.50
N LEU A 27 -9.26 -4.50 0.97
CA LEU A 27 -8.60 -5.79 1.07
C LEU A 27 -7.90 -5.95 2.43
N CYS A 28 -7.94 -7.18 2.95
CA CYS A 28 -7.14 -7.58 4.11
C CYS A 28 -5.67 -7.79 3.71
N VAL A 29 -4.78 -7.71 4.69
CA VAL A 29 -3.33 -7.92 4.51
C VAL A 29 -3.03 -9.30 3.91
N CYS A 30 -3.78 -10.35 4.27
CA CYS A 30 -3.61 -11.69 3.69
C CYS A 30 -3.90 -11.73 2.19
N HIS A 31 -4.94 -11.02 1.71
CA HIS A 31 -5.23 -10.94 0.28
C HIS A 31 -4.08 -10.29 -0.51
N PHE A 32 -3.45 -9.26 0.05
CA PHE A 32 -2.28 -8.65 -0.60
C PHE A 32 -1.10 -9.60 -0.70
N GLN A 33 -0.85 -10.41 0.34
CA GLN A 33 0.20 -11.43 0.29
C GLN A 33 -0.07 -12.43 -0.85
N GLU A 34 -1.30 -12.93 -0.94
CA GLU A 34 -1.69 -13.92 -1.96
C GLU A 34 -1.66 -13.32 -3.38
N ILE A 35 -2.20 -12.12 -3.58
CA ILE A 35 -2.31 -11.48 -4.90
C ILE A 35 -0.94 -10.95 -5.37
N LEU A 36 -0.14 -10.40 -4.46
CA LEU A 36 1.12 -9.75 -4.82
C LEU A 36 2.31 -10.70 -4.85
N ASP A 37 2.15 -11.90 -4.30
CA ASP A 37 3.19 -12.92 -4.08
C ASP A 37 4.39 -12.34 -3.30
N GLU A 38 4.08 -11.68 -2.18
CA GLU A 38 5.05 -10.96 -1.36
C GLU A 38 4.84 -11.27 0.13
N PRO A 39 5.90 -11.35 0.96
CA PRO A 39 5.76 -11.68 2.37
C PRO A 39 4.84 -10.72 3.12
N GLN A 40 3.98 -11.24 4.01
CA GLN A 40 3.05 -10.42 4.80
C GLN A 40 3.75 -9.28 5.55
N VAL A 41 4.95 -9.55 6.11
CA VAL A 41 5.74 -8.56 6.84
C VAL A 41 6.12 -7.37 5.94
N LYS A 42 6.44 -7.62 4.67
CA LYS A 42 6.76 -6.58 3.69
C LYS A 42 5.51 -5.77 3.34
N ILE A 43 4.39 -6.43 3.08
CA ILE A 43 3.09 -5.78 2.82
C ILE A 43 2.68 -4.88 4.00
N SER A 44 2.74 -5.39 5.23
CA SER A 44 2.42 -4.63 6.44
C SER A 44 3.27 -3.37 6.58
N LYS A 45 4.58 -3.45 6.27
CA LYS A 45 5.47 -2.27 6.26
C LYS A 45 5.04 -1.23 5.23
N HIS A 46 4.68 -1.66 4.01
CA HIS A 46 4.19 -0.74 2.98
C HIS A 46 2.84 -0.10 3.37
N LEU A 47 1.91 -0.87 3.94
CA LEU A 47 0.63 -0.35 4.41
C LEU A 47 0.80 0.64 5.57
N ALA A 48 1.70 0.38 6.52
CA ALA A 48 2.04 1.31 7.59
C ALA A 48 2.61 2.63 7.03
N TYR A 49 3.56 2.54 6.10
CA TYR A 49 4.14 3.70 5.42
C TYR A 49 3.10 4.57 4.69
N LEU A 50 2.15 3.94 4.00
CA LEU A 50 1.05 4.61 3.32
C LEU A 50 0.06 5.24 4.31
N ARG A 51 -0.21 4.57 5.44
CA ARG A 51 -1.11 5.04 6.49
C ARG A 51 -0.55 6.26 7.22
N GLU A 52 0.73 6.26 7.57
CA GLU A 52 1.42 7.42 8.17
C GLU A 52 1.37 8.65 7.27
N ARG A 53 1.31 8.44 5.95
CA ARG A 53 1.15 9.50 4.95
C ARG A 53 -0.30 9.80 4.59
N GLY A 54 -1.26 9.08 5.19
CA GLY A 54 -2.70 9.25 5.05
C GLY A 54 -3.31 8.71 3.75
N LEU A 55 -2.57 7.92 2.95
CA LEU A 55 -3.06 7.42 1.66
C LEU A 55 -3.98 6.19 1.80
N VAL A 56 -3.92 5.50 2.93
CA VAL A 56 -4.76 4.35 3.24
C VAL A 56 -5.21 4.40 4.70
N GLN A 57 -6.30 3.72 5.00
CA GLN A 57 -6.85 3.56 6.35
C GLN A 57 -7.25 2.09 6.57
N THR A 58 -7.31 1.68 7.84
CA THR A 58 -7.81 0.37 8.28
C THR A 58 -9.31 0.37 8.40
#